data_AF-A0A544UEP7-F1
#
_entry.id   AF-A0A544UEP7-F1
#
_cell.length_a   1.000
_cell.length_b   1.000
_cell.length_c   1.000
_cell.angle_alpha   90.00
_cell.angle_beta   90.00
_cell.angle_gamma   90.00
#
_symmetry.space_group_name_H-M   'P 1'
#
loop_
_entity.id
_entity.type
_entity.pdbx_description
1 polymer ?
#
loop_
_entity_poly.entity_id
_entity_poly.type
_entity_poly.pdbx_seq_one_letter_code
_entity_poly.pdbx_strand_id
1 'polypeptide(L)' 'MGMIIGIITGAVLGIILVLISMILFWISKRKQQENQYAIWFMVAGFIALFTSGSNALRYFL' A
#
# COMPACT_ATOMS: atom_id res chain seq x y z
N MET A 1 -6.40 -19.57 -10.91
CA MET A 1 -6.98 -18.26 -11.29
C MET A 1 -7.20 -17.35 -10.09
N GLY A 2 -8.01 -17.72 -9.08
CA GLY A 2 -8.36 -16.81 -7.97
C GLY A 2 -7.18 -16.28 -7.14
N MET A 3 -6.17 -17.11 -6.86
CA MET A 3 -5.01 -16.71 -6.06
C MET A 3 -4.11 -15.69 -6.78
N ILE A 4 -3.91 -15.84 -8.10
CA ILE A 4 -3.18 -14.87 -8.94
C ILE A 4 -3.89 -13.52 -8.95
N ILE A 5 -5.23 -13.53 -9.11
CA ILE A 5 -6.03 -12.30 -9.07
C ILE A 5 -5.88 -11.60 -7.72
N GLY A 6 -5.90 -12.36 -6.61
CA GLY A 6 -5.67 -11.80 -5.27
C GLY A 6 -4.29 -11.15 -5.11
N ILE A 7 -3.24 -11.77 -5.66
CA ILE A 7 -1.88 -11.21 -5.64
C ILE A 7 -1.81 -9.90 -6.45
N ILE A 8 -2.35 -9.90 -7.68
CA ILE A 8 -2.32 -8.72 -8.55
C ILE A 8 -3.12 -7.58 -7.92
N THR A 9 -4.36 -7.85 -7.50
CA THR A 9 -5.23 -6.84 -6.89
C THR A 9 -4.63 -6.30 -5.59
N GLY A 10 -4.05 -7.16 -4.74
CA GLY A 10 -3.39 -6.74 -3.51
C GLY A 10 -2.15 -5.87 -3.77
N ALA A 11 -1.35 -6.22 -4.78
CA ALA A 11 -0.19 -5.42 -5.17
C ALA A 11 -0.60 -4.05 -5.73
N VAL A 12 -1.60 -4.03 -6.63
CA VAL A 12 -2.10 -2.77 -7.24
C VAL A 12 -2.70 -1.85 -6.16
N LEU A 13 -3.55 -2.38 -5.28
CA LEU A 13 -4.13 -1.60 -4.18
C LEU A 13 -3.04 -1.09 -3.23
N GLY A 14 -2.05 -1.94 -2.89
CA GLY A 14 -0.93 -1.56 -2.05
C GLY A 14 -0.14 -0.39 -2.63
N ILE A 15 0.20 -0.44 -3.93
CA ILE A 15 0.90 0.65 -4.62
C ILE A 15 0.08 1.95 -4.59
N ILE A 16 -1.22 1.87 -4.90
CA ILE A 16 -2.10 3.05 -4.92
C ILE A 16 -2.15 3.71 -3.54
N LEU A 17 -2.30 2.93 -2.47
CA LEU A 17 -2.32 3.45 -1.09
C LEU A 17 -0.99 4.12 -0.70
N VAL A 18 0.13 3.54 -1.10
CA VAL A 18 1.46 4.14 -0.88
C VAL A 18 1.59 5.47 -1.64
N LEU A 19 1.14 5.54 -2.90
CA LEU A 19 1.16 6.79 -3.67
C LEU A 19 0.27 7.87 -3.04
N ILE A 20 -0.93 7.52 -2.58
CA ILE A 20 -1.83 8.44 -1.87
C ILE A 20 -1.15 8.94 -0.59
N SER A 21 -0.52 8.05 0.18
CA SER A 21 0.20 8.44 1.39
C SER A 21 1.35 9.42 1.09
N MET A 22 2.07 9.20 -0.01
CA MET A 22 3.16 10.08 -0.45
C MET A 22 2.67 11.49 -0.80
N ILE A 23 1.53 11.58 -1.50
CA ILE A 23 0.88 12.87 -1.81
C ILE A 23 0.42 13.56 -0.52
N LEU A 24 -0.23 12.82 0.39
CA LEU A 24 -0.70 13.37 1.66
C LEU A 24 0.47 13.86 2.52
N PHE A 25 1.58 13.12 2.58
CA PHE A 25 2.80 13.55 3.25
C PHE A 25 3.36 14.84 2.65
N TRP A 26 3.34 14.97 1.32
CA TRP A 26 3.85 16.17 0.66
C TRP A 26 2.98 17.39 0.95
N ILE A 27 1.65 17.23 0.96
CA ILE A 27 0.70 18.28 1.36
C ILE A 27 0.87 18.63 2.85
N SER A 28 1.01 17.63 3.72
CA SER A 28 1.24 17.85 5.15
C SER A 28 2.52 18.62 5.43
N LYS A 29 3.60 18.27 4.73
CA LYS A 29 4.89 18.95 4.84
C LYS A 29 4.77 20.43 4.44
N ARG A 30 3.96 20.76 3.44
CA ARG A 30 3.68 22.15 3.03
C ARG A 30 2.87 22.91 4.09
N LYS A 31 1.96 22.24 4.80
CA LYS A 31 1.05 22.85 5.77
C LYS A 31 1.58 22.81 7.22
N GLN A 32 2.73 22.18 7.49
CA GLN A 32 3.25 21.90 8.83
C GLN A 32 2.21 21.27 9.78
N GLN A 33 1.28 20.50 9.23
CA GLN A 33 0.27 19.79 10.01
C GLN A 33 0.56 18.30 9.93
N GLU A 34 0.52 17.61 11.06
CA GLU A 34 0.57 16.16 11.09
C GLU A 34 -0.74 15.61 10.52
N ASN A 35 -0.63 14.89 9.40
CA ASN A 35 -1.77 14.19 8.83
C ASN A 35 -1.68 12.72 9.21
N GLN A 36 -2.35 12.38 10.31
CA GLN A 36 -2.43 10.99 10.79
C GLN A 36 -2.96 10.05 9.71
N TYR A 37 -3.86 10.52 8.82
CA TYR A 37 -4.35 9.71 7.71
C TYR A 37 -3.22 9.31 6.75
N ALA A 38 -2.23 10.16 6.50
CA ALA A 38 -1.09 9.81 5.66
C ALA A 38 -0.33 8.59 6.20
N ILE A 39 -0.15 8.52 7.53
CA ILE A 39 0.47 7.38 8.20
C ILE A 39 -0.40 6.13 8.09
N TRP A 40 -1.71 6.26 8.33
CA TRP A 40 -2.64 5.13 8.18
C TRP A 40 -2.67 4.56 6.75
N PHE A 41 -2.73 5.43 5.73
CA PHE A 41 -2.68 5.01 4.33
C PHE A 41 -1.35 4.34 3.97
N MET A 42 -0.23 4.86 4.51
CA MET A 42 1.08 4.24 4.33
C MET A 42 1.12 2.84 4.94
N VAL A 43 0.71 2.67 6.20
CA VAL A 43 0.69 1.38 6.89
C VAL A 43 -0.22 0.38 6.17
N ALA A 44 -1.42 0.79 5.77
CA ALA A 44 -2.35 -0.06 5.02
C ALA A 44 -1.77 -0.51 3.67
N GLY A 45 -1.12 0.41 2.94
CA GLY A 45 -0.44 0.11 1.68
C GLY A 45 0.68 -0.91 1.86
N PHE A 46 1.52 -0.74 2.88
CA PHE A 46 2.59 -1.69 3.19
C PHE A 46 2.05 -3.07 3.57
N ILE A 47 0.99 -3.15 4.38
CA ILE A 47 0.37 -4.44 4.75
C ILE A 47 -0.18 -5.15 3.51
N ALA A 48 -0.85 -4.42 2.61
CA ALA A 48 -1.36 -4.98 1.37
C ALA A 48 -0.24 -5.54 0.48
N LEU A 49 0.86 -4.78 0.32
CA LEU A 49 2.04 -5.21 -0.43
C LEU A 49 2.73 -6.44 0.20
N PHE A 50 2.83 -6.46 1.53
CA PHE A 50 3.46 -7.57 2.24
C PHE A 50 2.63 -8.85 2.13
N THR A 51 1.31 -8.72 2.23
CA THR A 51 0.37 -9.83 2.08
C THR A 51 0.38 -10.37 0.65
N SER A 52 0.32 -9.49 -0.36
CA SER A 52 0.39 -9.91 -1.76
C SER A 52 1.75 -10.51 -2.11
N GLY A 53 2.85 -9.93 -1.60
CA GLY A 53 4.20 -10.42 -1.79
C GLY A 53 4.42 -11.80 -1.15
N SER A 54 3.91 -12.02 0.06
CA SER A 54 3.95 -13.33 0.73
C SER A 54 3.15 -14.38 -0.04
N ASN A 55 1.97 -14.01 -0.54
CA ASN A 55 1.16 -14.89 -1.38
C ASN A 55 1.82 -15.17 -2.73
N ALA A 56 2.51 -14.18 -3.32
CA ALA A 56 3.28 -14.37 -4.55
C ALA A 56 4.45 -15.32 -4.33
N LEU A 57 5.22 -15.14 -3.24
CA LEU A 57 6.32 -16.04 -2.89
C LEU A 57 5.80 -17.47 -2.76
N ARG A 58 4.73 -17.69 -2.00
CA ARG A 58 4.12 -19.01 -1.82
C ARG A 58 3.52 -19.60 -3.10
N TYR A 59 3.18 -18.77 -4.07
CA TYR A 59 2.63 -19.23 -5.35
C TYR A 59 3.73 -19.65 -6.33
N PHE A 60 4.90 -18.99 -6.28
CA PHE A 60 5.99 -19.19 -7.23
C PHE A 60 7.15 -20.07 -6.71
N LEU A 61 7.34 -20.18 -5.39
CA LEU A 61 8.27 -21.11 -4.73
C LEU A 61 7.50 -22.32 -4.18
#